data_AF-M2Z571-F1
#
_entry.id   AF-M2Z571-F1
#
_cell.length_a   1.000
_cell.length_b   1.000
_cell.length_c   1.000
_cell.angle_alpha   90.00
_cell.angle_beta   90.00
_cell.angle_gamma   90.00
#
_symmetry.space_group_name_H-M   'P 1'
#
loop_
_entity.id
_entity.type
_entity.pdbx_description
1 polymer ?
#
loop_
_entity_poly.entity_id
_entity_poly.type
_entity_poly.pdbx_seq_one_letter_code
_entity_poly.pdbx_strand_id
1 'polypeptide(L)'
;MKSLMTAIEKWPLVRKVLLGLSCIVVVALGINLYSIHSMTLMGRSFDRLYEGELRSVSHLKEARVQYAIMGRALRQAILPQAPGERDNAYKQLADAEANMRRSVAEARRLFDAEENKAALARFEEAFAQYKLNVETVVATQKRGDLSDALALLASAEFQRTGRAANDALGDIVQGREERARAMAAAAKARSGDAIVFAFAILAGGMAVVLALGGVIVLSIRVPSERLRTTVDRLAAGDLEVTVPHTDYPNEIGGLARSI
;
A
#
# COMPACT_ATOMS: atom_id res chain seq x y z
N MET A 1 -8.83 39.17 -24.21
CA MET A 1 -7.72 38.50 -24.92
C MET A 1 -6.76 39.46 -25.61
N LYS A 2 -7.20 40.43 -26.44
CA LYS A 2 -6.29 41.36 -27.15
C LYS A 2 -5.33 42.11 -26.22
N SER A 3 -5.82 42.72 -25.13
CA SER A 3 -5.00 43.46 -24.15
C SER A 3 -3.91 42.62 -23.47
N LEU A 4 -4.20 41.35 -23.13
CA LEU A 4 -3.22 40.45 -22.51
C LEU A 4 -2.10 40.09 -23.49
N MET A 5 -2.47 39.86 -24.76
CA MET A 5 -1.51 39.52 -25.81
C MET A 5 -0.58 40.70 -26.10
N THR A 6 -1.10 41.94 -26.15
CA THR A 6 -0.29 43.15 -26.32
C THR A 6 0.65 43.39 -25.13
N ALA A 7 0.22 43.05 -23.90
CA ALA A 7 1.07 43.14 -22.72
C ALA A 7 2.23 42.14 -22.76
N ILE A 8 1.96 40.89 -23.16
CA ILE A 8 3.00 39.85 -23.33
C ILE A 8 3.95 40.22 -24.47
N GLU A 9 3.45 40.78 -25.57
CA GLU A 9 4.28 41.23 -26.69
C GLU A 9 5.40 42.18 -26.24
N LYS A 10 5.10 43.10 -25.31
CA LYS A 10 6.05 44.09 -24.75
C LYS A 10 7.12 43.50 -23.82
N TRP A 11 6.99 42.24 -23.39
CA TRP A 11 8.00 41.61 -22.54
C TRP A 11 9.30 41.31 -23.31
N PRO A 12 10.47 41.32 -22.63
CA PRO A 12 11.73 40.83 -23.17
C PRO A 12 11.64 39.36 -23.58
N LEU A 13 12.37 38.97 -24.63
CA LEU A 13 12.41 37.60 -25.15
C LEU A 13 12.82 36.60 -24.08
N VAL A 14 13.84 36.94 -23.29
CA VAL A 14 14.35 36.08 -22.20
C VAL A 14 13.26 35.76 -21.19
N ARG A 15 12.43 36.75 -20.81
CA ARG A 15 11.34 36.52 -19.85
C ARG A 15 10.25 35.61 -20.42
N LYS A 16 9.93 35.74 -21.70
CA LYS A 16 8.95 34.86 -22.39
C LYS A 16 9.42 33.41 -22.41
N VAL A 17 10.68 33.18 -22.78
CA VAL A 17 11.27 31.83 -22.83
C VAL A 17 11.41 31.22 -21.43
N LEU A 18 11.89 31.99 -20.45
CA LEU A 18 12.00 31.53 -19.05
C LEU A 18 10.64 31.14 -18.47
N LEU A 19 9.57 31.89 -18.78
CA LEU A 19 8.22 31.54 -18.34
C LEU A 19 7.79 30.17 -18.89
N GLY A 20 7.99 29.94 -20.19
CA GLY A 20 7.66 28.67 -20.84
C GLY A 20 8.44 27.49 -20.26
N LEU A 21 9.77 27.66 -20.11
CA LEU A 21 10.63 26.63 -19.52
C LEU A 21 10.27 26.35 -18.06
N SER A 22 10.03 27.40 -17.26
CA SER A 22 9.63 27.27 -15.85
C SER A 22 8.30 26.54 -15.72
N CYS A 23 7.34 26.80 -16.61
CA CYS A 23 6.07 26.09 -16.64
C CYS A 23 6.25 24.58 -16.84
N ILE A 24 7.09 24.17 -17.80
CA ILE A 24 7.39 22.75 -18.03
C ILE A 24 8.01 22.11 -16.79
N VAL A 25 9.00 22.78 -16.17
CA VAL A 25 9.67 22.28 -14.96
C VAL A 25 8.68 22.13 -13.80
N VAL A 26 7.80 23.09 -13.59
CA VAL A 26 6.78 23.04 -12.51
C VAL A 26 5.80 21.90 -12.73
N VAL A 27 5.30 21.72 -13.96
CA VAL A 27 4.40 20.60 -14.30
C VAL A 27 5.10 19.25 -14.09
N ALA A 28 6.34 19.11 -14.58
CA ALA A 28 7.13 17.90 -14.41
C ALA A 28 7.38 17.61 -12.92
N LEU A 29 7.76 18.60 -12.13
CA LEU A 29 8.00 18.45 -10.70
C LEU A 29 6.72 18.04 -9.96
N GLY A 30 5.57 18.64 -10.28
CA GLY A 30 4.28 18.29 -9.70
C GLY A 30 3.90 16.83 -9.94
N ILE A 31 4.07 16.33 -11.17
CA ILE A 31 3.80 14.93 -11.52
C ILE A 31 4.74 13.98 -10.76
N ASN A 32 6.03 14.31 -10.68
CA ASN A 32 7.01 13.48 -9.99
C ASN A 32 6.75 13.43 -8.47
N LEU A 33 6.46 14.56 -7.84
CA LEU A 33 6.10 14.62 -6.41
C LEU A 33 4.83 13.83 -6.11
N TYR A 34 3.81 13.94 -6.96
CA TYR A 34 2.59 13.15 -6.83
C TYR A 34 2.86 11.64 -7.00
N SER A 35 3.68 11.26 -7.97
CA SER A 35 4.08 9.87 -8.20
C SER A 35 4.78 9.27 -6.97
N ILE A 36 5.77 9.99 -6.41
CA ILE A 36 6.46 9.57 -5.18
C ILE A 36 5.46 9.44 -4.02
N HIS A 37 4.58 10.41 -3.83
CA HIS A 37 3.57 10.36 -2.78
C HIS A 37 2.65 9.12 -2.93
N SER A 38 2.14 8.88 -4.13
CA SER A 38 1.30 7.71 -4.44
C SER A 38 2.04 6.38 -4.20
N MET A 39 3.29 6.27 -4.66
CA MET A 39 4.12 5.08 -4.43
C MET A 39 4.38 4.83 -2.93
N THR A 40 4.64 5.88 -2.14
CA THR A 40 4.84 5.71 -0.69
C THR A 40 3.57 5.26 0.03
N LEU A 41 2.39 5.75 -0.37
CA LEU A 41 1.12 5.29 0.17
C LEU A 41 0.83 3.83 -0.21
N MET A 42 1.15 3.44 -1.44
CA MET A 42 1.02 2.06 -1.90
C MET A 42 1.96 1.14 -1.10
N GLY A 43 3.23 1.54 -0.94
CA GLY A 43 4.21 0.80 -0.15
C GLY A 43 3.74 0.55 1.28
N ARG A 44 3.30 1.59 1.99
CA ARG A 44 2.76 1.46 3.36
C ARG A 44 1.52 0.58 3.45
N SER A 45 0.72 0.51 2.38
CA SER A 45 -0.46 -0.36 2.32
C SER A 45 -0.05 -1.82 2.11
N PHE A 46 0.97 -2.04 1.27
CA PHE A 46 1.60 -3.34 1.08
C PHE A 46 2.27 -3.86 2.35
N ASP A 47 3.04 -3.01 3.04
CA ASP A 47 3.71 -3.38 4.30
C ASP A 47 2.69 -3.79 5.36
N ARG A 48 1.59 -3.03 5.52
CA ARG A 48 0.50 -3.39 6.44
C ARG A 48 -0.18 -4.70 6.08
N LEU A 49 -0.43 -4.93 4.79
CA LEU A 49 -1.03 -6.18 4.31
C LEU A 49 -0.09 -7.38 4.55
N TYR A 50 1.20 -7.23 4.24
CA TYR A 50 2.16 -8.33 4.31
C TYR A 50 2.65 -8.59 5.74
N GLU A 51 3.30 -7.59 6.38
CA GLU A 51 3.90 -7.74 7.70
C GLU A 51 2.84 -7.85 8.82
N GLY A 52 1.69 -7.19 8.65
CA GLY A 52 0.58 -7.26 9.60
C GLY A 52 -0.33 -8.45 9.35
N GLU A 53 -1.16 -8.34 8.31
CA GLU A 53 -2.26 -9.29 8.09
C GLU A 53 -1.77 -10.69 7.69
N LEU A 54 -1.00 -10.82 6.60
CA LEU A 54 -0.62 -12.13 6.06
C LEU A 54 0.34 -12.89 6.96
N ARG A 55 1.33 -12.22 7.54
CA ARG A 55 2.28 -12.84 8.46
C ARG A 55 1.61 -13.28 9.76
N SER A 56 0.66 -12.52 10.29
CA SER A 56 -0.12 -12.94 11.44
C SER A 56 -1.02 -14.15 11.14
N VAL A 57 -1.65 -14.20 9.95
CA VAL A 57 -2.39 -15.39 9.48
C VAL A 57 -1.48 -16.61 9.38
N SER A 58 -0.26 -16.45 8.87
CA SER A 58 0.71 -17.53 8.78
C SER A 58 1.04 -18.11 10.17
N HIS A 59 1.35 -17.25 11.14
CA HIS A 59 1.60 -17.69 12.52
C HIS A 59 0.37 -18.35 13.17
N LEU A 60 -0.84 -17.83 12.97
CA LEU A 60 -2.06 -18.44 13.50
C LEU A 60 -2.36 -19.80 12.87
N LYS A 61 -2.13 -19.96 11.56
CA LYS A 61 -2.24 -21.26 10.89
C LYS A 61 -1.21 -22.25 11.41
N GLU A 62 0.02 -21.81 11.64
CA GLU A 62 1.04 -22.64 12.28
C GLU A 62 0.61 -23.06 13.69
N ALA A 63 0.03 -22.15 14.48
CA ALA A 63 -0.53 -22.52 15.78
C ALA A 63 -1.62 -23.59 15.67
N ARG A 64 -2.51 -23.52 14.67
CA ARG A 64 -3.52 -24.57 14.42
C ARG A 64 -2.91 -25.91 14.01
N VAL A 65 -1.83 -25.89 13.23
CA VAL A 65 -1.09 -27.12 12.88
C VAL A 65 -0.49 -27.74 14.13
N GLN A 66 0.20 -26.95 14.96
CA GLN A 66 0.77 -27.43 16.22
C GLN A 66 -0.30 -27.95 17.18
N TYR A 67 -1.45 -27.28 17.26
CA TYR A 67 -2.61 -27.75 18.02
C TYR A 67 -3.10 -29.13 17.54
N ALA A 68 -3.18 -29.35 16.22
CA ALA A 68 -3.54 -30.66 15.68
C ALA A 68 -2.48 -31.74 15.98
N ILE A 69 -1.19 -31.36 15.98
CA ILE A 69 -0.08 -32.24 16.39
C ILE A 69 -0.21 -32.61 17.86
N MET A 70 -0.53 -31.66 18.75
CA MET A 70 -0.77 -31.94 20.18
C MET A 70 -1.84 -33.02 20.36
N GLY A 71 -3.01 -32.85 19.72
CA GLY A 71 -4.09 -33.83 19.81
C GLY A 71 -3.71 -35.21 19.23
N ARG A 72 -2.85 -35.26 18.21
CA ARG A 72 -2.34 -36.51 17.64
C ARG A 72 -1.33 -37.19 18.58
N ALA A 73 -0.34 -36.44 19.07
CA ALA A 73 0.70 -36.90 19.97
C ALA A 73 0.10 -37.42 21.28
N LEU A 74 -0.91 -36.74 21.83
CA LEU A 74 -1.64 -37.21 23.00
C LEU A 74 -2.30 -38.57 22.76
N ARG A 75 -3.03 -38.73 21.65
CA ARG A 75 -3.65 -40.03 21.30
C ARG A 75 -2.59 -41.11 21.14
N GLN A 76 -1.50 -40.81 20.45
CA GLN A 76 -0.38 -41.74 20.27
C GLN A 76 0.22 -42.18 21.61
N ALA A 77 0.41 -41.27 22.56
CA ALA A 77 0.94 -41.59 23.89
C ALA A 77 0.03 -42.52 24.71
N ILE A 78 -1.29 -42.48 24.46
CA ILE A 78 -2.28 -43.28 25.17
C ILE A 78 -2.42 -44.69 24.57
N LEU A 79 -2.20 -44.86 23.26
CA LEU A 79 -2.31 -46.18 22.63
C LEU A 79 -1.31 -47.21 23.23
N PRO A 80 -1.60 -48.52 23.14
CA PRO A 80 -0.61 -49.56 23.40
C PRO A 80 0.57 -49.40 22.43
N GLN A 81 1.78 -49.21 22.97
CA GLN A 81 2.99 -48.93 22.17
C GLN A 81 4.18 -49.76 22.68
N ALA A 82 5.21 -49.89 21.84
CA ALA A 82 6.48 -50.46 22.26
C ALA A 82 7.17 -49.58 23.32
N PRO A 83 8.03 -50.16 24.19
CA PRO A 83 8.81 -49.39 25.16
C PRO A 83 9.63 -48.28 24.45
N GLY A 84 9.51 -47.03 24.91
CA GLY A 84 10.24 -45.87 24.37
C GLY A 84 9.45 -45.01 23.35
N GLU A 85 8.45 -45.56 22.65
CA GLU A 85 7.63 -44.78 21.71
C GLU A 85 6.72 -43.77 22.43
N ARG A 86 6.26 -44.13 23.64
CA ARG A 86 5.43 -43.26 24.48
C ARG A 86 6.16 -42.01 24.95
N ASP A 87 7.43 -42.13 25.35
CA ASP A 87 8.22 -40.97 25.78
C ASP A 87 8.44 -40.00 24.62
N ASN A 88 8.61 -40.52 23.40
CA ASN A 88 8.68 -39.69 22.20
C ASN A 88 7.35 -38.97 21.93
N ALA A 89 6.21 -39.65 22.10
CA ALA A 89 4.89 -39.02 21.96
C ALA A 89 4.67 -37.91 23.01
N TYR A 90 5.12 -38.10 24.25
CA TYR A 90 5.07 -37.05 25.28
C TYR A 90 5.99 -35.86 24.97
N LYS A 91 7.18 -36.11 24.43
CA LYS A 91 8.05 -35.02 23.94
C LYS A 91 7.38 -34.24 22.82
N GLN A 92 6.83 -34.93 21.82
CA GLN A 92 6.10 -34.27 20.72
C GLN A 92 4.90 -33.45 21.20
N LEU A 93 4.17 -33.93 22.21
CA LEU A 93 3.07 -33.19 22.82
C LEU A 93 3.56 -31.87 23.45
N ALA A 94 4.64 -31.93 24.24
CA ALA A 94 5.22 -30.76 24.89
C ALA A 94 5.81 -29.76 23.88
N ASP A 95 6.52 -30.26 22.87
CA ASP A 95 7.10 -29.43 21.79
C ASP A 95 6.01 -28.73 20.99
N ALA A 96 4.94 -29.44 20.64
CA ALA A 96 3.80 -28.88 19.93
C ALA A 96 3.08 -27.80 20.75
N GLU A 97 2.90 -28.00 22.06
CA GLU A 97 2.37 -26.94 22.94
C GLU A 97 3.25 -25.69 22.92
N ALA A 98 4.57 -25.86 23.10
CA ALA A 98 5.51 -24.76 23.13
C ALA A 98 5.53 -23.99 21.80
N ASN A 99 5.52 -24.71 20.68
CA ASN A 99 5.50 -24.13 19.34
C ASN A 99 4.18 -23.41 19.06
N MET A 100 3.03 -23.99 19.43
CA MET A 100 1.73 -23.34 19.31
C MET A 100 1.69 -22.02 20.09
N ARG A 101 2.12 -22.02 21.36
CA ARG A 101 2.15 -20.80 22.19
C ARG A 101 3.07 -19.74 21.60
N ARG A 102 4.24 -20.14 21.08
CA ARG A 102 5.17 -19.23 20.39
C ARG A 102 4.50 -18.60 19.16
N SER A 103 3.86 -19.40 18.32
CA SER A 103 3.17 -18.92 17.12
C SER A 103 2.02 -17.96 17.44
N VAL A 104 1.23 -18.22 18.50
CA VAL A 104 0.20 -17.27 18.95
C VAL A 104 0.82 -15.97 19.46
N ALA A 105 1.93 -16.03 20.20
CA ALA A 105 2.63 -14.84 20.69
C ALA A 105 3.24 -13.99 19.55
N GLU A 106 3.86 -14.63 18.55
CA GLU A 106 4.37 -13.93 17.37
C GLU A 106 3.23 -13.31 16.57
N ALA A 107 2.11 -14.03 16.38
CA ALA A 107 0.93 -13.45 15.76
C ALA A 107 0.49 -12.19 16.52
N ARG A 108 0.34 -12.27 17.85
CA ARG A 108 -0.13 -11.15 18.71
C ARG A 108 0.69 -9.87 18.57
N ARG A 109 1.97 -9.95 18.23
CA ARG A 109 2.83 -8.78 18.02
C ARG A 109 2.55 -8.03 16.71
N LEU A 110 1.92 -8.70 15.74
CA LEU A 110 1.72 -8.19 14.38
C LEU A 110 0.36 -7.54 14.16
N PHE A 111 -0.55 -7.64 15.14
CA PHE A 111 -1.90 -7.09 15.02
C PHE A 111 -2.33 -6.32 16.27
N ASP A 112 -3.25 -5.37 16.08
CA ASP A 112 -3.79 -4.58 17.17
C ASP A 112 -4.58 -5.45 18.16
N ALA A 113 -4.20 -5.32 19.44
CA ALA A 113 -4.71 -6.14 20.51
C ALA A 113 -6.20 -5.90 20.78
N GLU A 114 -6.73 -4.70 20.53
CA GLU A 114 -8.14 -4.34 20.79
C GLU A 114 -9.10 -5.10 19.89
N GLU A 115 -8.82 -5.15 18.58
CA GLU A 115 -9.73 -5.72 17.58
C GLU A 115 -9.85 -7.24 17.70
N ASN A 116 -8.83 -7.89 18.26
CA ASN A 116 -8.75 -9.34 18.42
C ASN A 116 -8.81 -9.79 19.89
N LYS A 117 -8.99 -8.85 20.82
CA LYS A 117 -8.91 -9.09 22.27
C LYS A 117 -9.89 -10.16 22.71
N ALA A 118 -11.13 -10.06 22.24
CA ALA A 118 -12.20 -10.98 22.61
C ALA A 118 -11.95 -12.39 22.08
N ALA A 119 -11.54 -12.52 20.81
CA ALA A 119 -11.27 -13.82 20.22
C ALA A 119 -10.01 -14.48 20.81
N LEU A 120 -8.97 -13.69 21.09
CA LEU A 120 -7.76 -14.18 21.76
C LEU A 120 -8.04 -14.60 23.20
N ALA A 121 -8.84 -13.83 23.95
CA ALA A 121 -9.26 -14.20 25.30
C ALA A 121 -10.08 -15.50 25.32
N ARG A 122 -11.02 -15.65 24.38
CA ARG A 122 -11.77 -16.90 24.19
C ARG A 122 -10.85 -18.09 23.91
N PHE A 123 -9.83 -17.90 23.08
CA PHE A 123 -8.82 -18.94 22.84
C PHE A 123 -8.02 -19.26 24.10
N GLU A 124 -7.48 -18.25 24.79
CA GLU A 124 -6.67 -18.43 25.99
C GLU A 124 -7.44 -19.19 27.09
N GLU A 125 -8.70 -18.84 27.32
CA GLU A 125 -9.59 -19.53 28.26
C GLU A 125 -9.87 -20.99 27.85
N ALA A 126 -10.30 -21.20 26.61
CA ALA A 126 -10.62 -22.54 26.12
C ALA A 126 -9.38 -23.45 26.08
N PHE A 127 -8.22 -22.90 25.71
CA PHE A 127 -6.97 -23.63 25.67
C PHE A 127 -6.46 -23.99 27.07
N ALA A 128 -6.61 -23.11 28.07
CA ALA A 128 -6.26 -23.42 29.44
C ALA A 128 -7.07 -24.62 29.97
N GLN A 129 -8.38 -24.65 29.70
CA GLN A 129 -9.23 -25.79 30.07
C GLN A 129 -8.86 -27.07 29.31
N TYR A 130 -8.59 -26.95 28.00
CA TYR A 130 -8.10 -28.08 27.22
C TYR A 130 -6.80 -28.64 27.78
N LYS A 131 -5.84 -27.78 28.15
CA LYS A 131 -4.56 -28.19 28.72
C LYS A 131 -4.72 -28.94 30.04
N LEU A 132 -5.56 -28.45 30.96
CA LEU A 132 -5.86 -29.16 32.22
C LEU A 132 -6.42 -30.56 31.95
N ASN A 133 -7.28 -30.69 30.95
CA ASN A 133 -7.83 -31.99 30.53
C ASN A 133 -6.74 -32.90 29.95
N VAL A 134 -5.82 -32.37 29.14
CA VAL A 134 -4.64 -33.09 28.63
C VAL A 134 -3.77 -33.59 29.79
N GLU A 135 -3.43 -32.73 30.75
CA GLU A 135 -2.61 -33.08 31.92
C GLU A 135 -3.27 -34.19 32.75
N THR A 136 -4.58 -34.13 32.94
CA THR A 136 -5.36 -35.15 33.66
C THR A 136 -5.32 -36.51 32.94
N VAL A 137 -5.47 -36.52 31.62
CA VAL A 137 -5.36 -37.73 30.79
C VAL A 137 -3.95 -38.33 30.89
N VAL A 138 -2.91 -37.49 30.76
CA VAL A 138 -1.51 -37.92 30.87
C VAL A 138 -1.21 -38.50 32.26
N ALA A 139 -1.65 -37.83 33.33
CA ALA A 139 -1.45 -38.30 34.69
C ALA A 139 -2.14 -39.64 34.95
N THR A 140 -3.36 -39.82 34.43
CA THR A 140 -4.13 -41.06 34.56
C THR A 140 -3.47 -42.21 33.79
N GLN A 141 -3.00 -41.94 32.57
CA GLN A 141 -2.24 -42.91 31.79
C GLN A 141 -0.96 -43.36 32.53
N LYS A 142 -0.23 -42.42 33.14
CA LYS A 142 1.01 -42.72 33.88
C LYS A 142 0.81 -43.57 35.13
N ARG A 143 -0.39 -43.58 35.71
CA ARG A 143 -0.74 -44.48 36.83
C ARG A 143 -1.02 -45.92 36.39
N GLY A 144 -1.15 -46.17 35.09
CA GLY A 144 -1.50 -47.49 34.54
C GLY A 144 -2.98 -47.65 34.19
N ASP A 145 -3.80 -46.64 34.45
CA ASP A 145 -5.26 -46.68 34.27
C ASP A 145 -5.66 -46.37 32.82
N LEU A 146 -5.31 -47.25 31.87
CA LEU A 146 -5.54 -47.02 30.44
C LEU A 146 -7.03 -46.82 30.08
N SER A 147 -7.92 -47.59 30.70
CA SER A 147 -9.37 -47.49 30.48
C SER A 147 -9.89 -46.10 30.85
N ASP A 148 -9.47 -45.59 32.01
CA ASP A 148 -9.90 -44.28 32.50
C ASP A 148 -9.30 -43.15 31.67
N ALA A 149 -8.04 -43.27 31.24
CA ALA A 149 -7.41 -42.30 30.33
C ALA A 149 -8.15 -42.21 28.98
N LEU A 150 -8.59 -43.36 28.43
CA LEU A 150 -9.39 -43.41 27.21
C LEU A 150 -10.80 -42.82 27.42
N ALA A 151 -11.44 -43.09 28.56
CA ALA A 151 -12.74 -42.52 28.90
C ALA A 151 -12.68 -40.99 29.05
N LEU A 152 -11.64 -40.46 29.70
CA LEU A 152 -11.39 -39.02 29.82
C LEU A 152 -11.17 -38.37 28.45
N LEU A 153 -10.37 -39.00 27.58
CA LEU A 153 -10.13 -38.52 26.21
C LEU A 153 -11.42 -38.52 25.37
N ALA A 154 -12.29 -39.51 25.54
CA ALA A 154 -13.57 -39.63 24.86
C ALA A 154 -14.69 -38.75 25.47
N SER A 155 -14.44 -38.14 26.64
CA SER A 155 -15.44 -37.36 27.36
C SER A 155 -15.94 -36.17 26.54
N ALA A 156 -17.23 -35.85 26.70
CA ALA A 156 -17.84 -34.69 26.05
C ALA A 156 -17.13 -33.39 26.43
N GLU A 157 -16.62 -33.29 27.67
CA GLU A 157 -15.87 -32.15 28.17
C GLU A 157 -14.54 -31.96 27.43
N PHE A 158 -13.70 -33.00 27.34
CA PHE A 158 -12.44 -32.96 26.60
C PHE A 158 -12.65 -32.52 25.15
N GLN A 159 -13.66 -33.10 24.50
CA GLN A 159 -13.99 -32.79 23.11
C GLN A 159 -14.52 -31.36 22.95
N ARG A 160 -15.29 -30.85 23.92
CA ARG A 160 -15.84 -29.49 23.91
C ARG A 160 -14.75 -28.44 24.09
N THR A 161 -13.87 -28.58 25.07
CA THR A 161 -12.77 -27.61 25.31
C THR A 161 -11.80 -27.60 24.13
N GLY A 162 -11.51 -28.78 23.57
CA GLY A 162 -10.65 -28.89 22.41
C GLY A 162 -11.23 -28.27 21.13
N ARG A 163 -12.54 -28.44 20.89
CA ARG A 163 -13.22 -27.75 19.77
C ARG A 163 -13.23 -26.24 19.99
N ALA A 164 -13.63 -25.78 21.18
CA ALA A 164 -13.69 -24.35 21.50
C ALA A 164 -12.34 -23.63 21.27
N ALA A 165 -11.21 -24.25 21.66
CA ALA A 165 -9.89 -23.67 21.42
C ALA A 165 -9.53 -23.60 19.93
N ASN A 166 -9.78 -24.68 19.16
CA ASN A 166 -9.51 -24.69 17.73
C ASN A 166 -10.41 -23.72 16.95
N ASP A 167 -11.68 -23.64 17.31
CA ASP A 167 -12.67 -22.78 16.65
C ASP A 167 -12.36 -21.31 16.94
N ALA A 168 -11.95 -20.96 18.16
CA ALA A 168 -11.48 -19.61 18.47
C ALA A 168 -10.25 -19.19 17.64
N LEU A 169 -9.28 -20.09 17.41
CA LEU A 169 -8.18 -19.83 16.46
C LEU A 169 -8.67 -19.71 15.02
N GLY A 170 -9.66 -20.52 14.64
CA GLY A 170 -10.31 -20.47 13.33
C GLY A 170 -10.97 -19.12 13.04
N ASP A 171 -11.76 -18.62 14.00
CA ASP A 171 -12.44 -17.33 13.93
C ASP A 171 -11.44 -16.18 13.71
N ILE A 172 -10.31 -16.18 14.44
CA ILE A 172 -9.25 -15.17 14.28
C ILE A 172 -8.64 -15.25 12.88
N VAL A 173 -8.31 -16.46 12.40
CA VAL A 173 -7.74 -16.64 11.05
C VAL A 173 -8.71 -16.15 9.98
N GLN A 174 -9.99 -16.50 10.08
CA GLN A 174 -10.99 -16.10 9.09
C GLN A 174 -11.17 -14.59 9.05
N GLY A 175 -11.35 -13.93 10.20
CA GLY A 175 -11.51 -12.48 10.25
C GLY A 175 -10.30 -11.73 9.66
N ARG A 176 -9.08 -12.26 9.88
CA ARG A 176 -7.85 -11.72 9.28
C ARG A 176 -7.79 -11.92 7.78
N GLU A 177 -8.15 -13.09 7.27
CA GLU A 177 -8.17 -13.33 5.83
C GLU A 177 -9.18 -12.42 5.12
N GLU A 178 -10.36 -12.22 5.71
CA GLU A 178 -11.38 -11.29 5.21
C GLU A 178 -10.85 -9.85 5.21
N ARG A 179 -10.18 -9.43 6.27
CA ARG A 179 -9.55 -8.11 6.35
C ARG A 179 -8.43 -7.92 5.33
N ALA A 180 -7.57 -8.92 5.15
CA ALA A 180 -6.50 -8.89 4.15
C ALA A 180 -7.09 -8.75 2.73
N ARG A 181 -8.19 -9.47 2.44
CA ARG A 181 -8.93 -9.33 1.17
C ARG A 181 -9.51 -7.93 1.00
N ALA A 182 -10.13 -7.38 2.05
CA ALA A 182 -10.70 -6.03 2.02
C ALA A 182 -9.62 -4.96 1.80
N MET A 183 -8.47 -5.07 2.48
CA MET A 183 -7.32 -4.19 2.29
C MET A 183 -6.76 -4.28 0.86
N ALA A 184 -6.60 -5.48 0.32
CA ALA A 184 -6.13 -5.68 -1.05
C ALA A 184 -7.11 -5.07 -2.08
N ALA A 185 -8.42 -5.25 -1.89
CA ALA A 185 -9.43 -4.66 -2.74
C ALA A 185 -9.42 -3.12 -2.67
N ALA A 186 -9.32 -2.54 -1.46
CA ALA A 186 -9.23 -1.10 -1.26
C ALA A 186 -7.95 -0.49 -1.86
N ALA A 187 -6.81 -1.18 -1.73
CA ALA A 187 -5.55 -0.77 -2.34
C ALA A 187 -5.63 -0.79 -3.87
N LYS A 188 -6.26 -1.82 -4.45
CA LYS A 188 -6.48 -1.92 -5.90
C LYS A 188 -7.39 -0.80 -6.42
N ALA A 189 -8.48 -0.50 -5.71
CA ALA A 189 -9.38 0.60 -6.07
C ALA A 189 -8.65 1.95 -6.04
N ARG A 190 -7.92 2.25 -4.95
CA ARG A 190 -7.10 3.47 -4.83
C ARG A 190 -6.03 3.59 -5.91
N SER A 191 -5.42 2.47 -6.31
CA SER A 191 -4.46 2.45 -7.43
C SER A 191 -5.13 2.91 -8.73
N GLY A 192 -6.33 2.41 -9.02
CA GLY A 192 -7.11 2.82 -10.18
C GLY A 192 -7.40 4.32 -10.18
N ASP A 193 -7.91 4.84 -9.07
CA ASP A 193 -8.19 6.28 -8.92
C ASP A 193 -6.92 7.13 -9.09
N ALA A 194 -5.80 6.69 -8.50
CA ALA A 194 -4.53 7.39 -8.60
C ALA A 194 -4.00 7.44 -10.04
N ILE A 195 -4.19 6.37 -10.82
CA ILE A 195 -3.81 6.31 -12.24
C ILE A 195 -4.67 7.27 -13.06
N VAL A 196 -6.00 7.24 -12.88
CA VAL A 196 -6.92 8.15 -13.60
C VAL A 196 -6.56 9.61 -13.30
N PHE A 197 -6.30 9.92 -12.03
CA PHE A 197 -5.90 11.27 -11.63
C PHE A 197 -4.54 11.67 -12.20
N ALA A 198 -3.56 10.76 -12.25
CA ALA A 198 -2.27 11.02 -12.89
C ALA A 198 -2.42 11.34 -14.38
N PHE A 199 -3.26 10.61 -15.11
CA PHE A 199 -3.58 10.92 -16.51
C PHE A 199 -4.27 12.28 -16.67
N ALA A 200 -5.19 12.63 -15.76
CA ALA A 200 -5.85 13.93 -15.79
C ALA A 200 -4.86 15.09 -15.58
N ILE A 201 -3.92 14.97 -14.63
CA ILE A 201 -2.85 15.95 -14.42
C ILE A 201 -1.94 16.03 -15.64
N LEU A 202 -1.55 14.89 -16.22
CA LEU A 202 -0.68 14.86 -17.39
C LEU A 202 -1.35 15.55 -18.59
N ALA A 203 -2.60 15.21 -18.88
CA ALA A 203 -3.37 15.83 -19.96
C ALA A 203 -3.57 17.34 -19.74
N GLY A 204 -3.93 17.74 -18.50
CA GLY A 204 -4.09 19.14 -18.14
C GLY A 204 -2.79 19.93 -18.22
N GLY A 205 -1.69 19.38 -17.70
CA GLY A 205 -0.36 19.98 -17.76
C GLY A 205 0.13 20.14 -19.20
N MET A 206 -0.08 19.14 -20.05
CA MET A 206 0.22 19.21 -21.47
C MET A 206 -0.60 20.31 -22.17
N ALA A 207 -1.91 20.38 -21.91
CA ALA A 207 -2.75 21.43 -22.48
C ALA A 207 -2.29 22.83 -22.08
N VAL A 208 -1.89 23.03 -20.81
CA VAL A 208 -1.35 24.31 -20.32
C VAL A 208 -0.03 24.65 -21.01
N VAL A 209 0.91 23.70 -21.11
CA VAL A 209 2.20 23.91 -21.78
C VAL A 209 2.01 24.25 -23.26
N LEU A 210 1.13 23.54 -23.97
CA LEU A 210 0.83 23.80 -25.38
C LEU A 210 0.16 25.17 -25.58
N ALA A 211 -0.80 25.52 -24.73
CA ALA A 211 -1.47 26.81 -24.79
C ALA A 211 -0.49 27.96 -24.53
N LEU A 212 0.33 27.85 -23.48
CA LEU A 212 1.33 28.86 -23.15
C LEU A 212 2.41 28.96 -24.23
N GLY A 213 2.89 27.82 -24.74
CA GLY A 213 3.83 27.76 -25.86
C GLY A 213 3.27 28.45 -27.10
N GLY A 214 2.01 28.20 -27.44
CA GLY A 214 1.32 28.89 -28.53
C GLY A 214 1.26 30.40 -28.35
N VAL A 215 0.91 30.87 -27.14
CA VAL A 215 0.89 32.31 -26.81
C VAL A 215 2.28 32.92 -26.94
N ILE A 216 3.33 32.26 -26.43
CA ILE A 216 4.71 32.73 -26.54
C ILE A 216 5.12 32.83 -28.01
N VAL A 217 4.90 31.78 -28.80
CA VAL A 217 5.22 31.75 -30.23
C VAL A 217 4.53 32.87 -30.99
N LEU A 218 3.22 33.07 -30.76
CA LEU A 218 2.47 34.16 -31.41
C LEU A 218 2.97 35.55 -30.98
N SER A 219 3.32 35.73 -29.70
CA SER A 219 3.84 37.00 -29.15
C SER A 219 5.23 37.39 -29.67
N ILE A 220 5.93 36.46 -30.32
CA ILE A 220 7.23 36.70 -30.96
C ILE A 220 7.01 36.81 -32.48
N ARG A 221 6.35 35.82 -33.08
CA ARG A 221 6.18 35.73 -34.54
C ARG A 221 5.42 36.93 -35.11
N VAL A 222 4.34 37.37 -34.48
CA VAL A 222 3.47 38.41 -35.05
C VAL A 222 4.16 39.79 -35.10
N PRO A 223 4.78 40.31 -34.01
CA PRO A 223 5.50 41.58 -34.09
C PRO A 223 6.74 41.52 -34.99
N SER A 224 7.47 40.41 -34.97
CA SER A 224 8.65 40.22 -35.83
C SER A 224 8.29 40.23 -37.31
N GLU A 225 7.22 39.53 -37.70
CA GLU A 225 6.79 39.50 -39.10
C GLU A 225 6.31 40.88 -39.57
N ARG A 226 5.57 41.62 -38.72
CA ARG A 226 5.16 43.01 -39.04
C ARG A 226 6.34 43.94 -39.25
N LEU A 227 7.34 43.87 -38.37
CA LEU A 227 8.55 44.68 -38.51
C LEU A 227 9.32 44.31 -39.78
N ARG A 228 9.46 43.00 -40.06
CA ARG A 228 10.08 42.50 -41.29
C ARG A 228 9.38 43.02 -42.54
N THR A 229 8.06 42.91 -42.62
CA THR A 229 7.29 43.39 -43.78
C THR A 229 7.45 44.89 -43.98
N THR A 230 7.53 45.69 -42.91
CA THR A 230 7.80 47.14 -43.03
C THR A 230 9.21 47.41 -43.54
N VAL A 231 10.22 46.70 -43.05
CA VAL A 231 11.60 46.81 -43.55
C VAL A 231 11.69 46.43 -45.03
N ASP A 232 11.03 45.35 -45.45
CA ASP A 232 10.99 44.93 -46.86
C ASP A 232 10.36 46.01 -47.76
N ARG A 233 9.33 46.72 -47.28
CA ARG A 233 8.72 47.85 -48.01
C ARG A 233 9.64 49.06 -48.10
N LEU A 234 10.31 49.42 -47.01
CA LEU A 234 11.30 50.50 -47.03
C LEU A 234 12.43 50.19 -48.02
N ALA A 235 12.93 48.95 -48.03
CA ALA A 235 13.96 48.50 -48.96
C ALA A 235 13.49 48.53 -50.43
N ALA A 236 12.19 48.35 -50.68
CA ALA A 236 11.58 48.48 -51.99
C ALA A 236 11.32 49.94 -52.43
N GLY A 237 11.68 50.93 -51.60
CA GLY A 237 11.58 52.35 -51.92
C GLY A 237 10.30 53.04 -51.40
N ASP A 238 9.48 52.35 -50.61
CA ASP A 238 8.29 52.92 -49.97
C ASP A 238 8.67 53.64 -48.66
N LEU A 239 8.96 54.95 -48.76
CA LEU A 239 9.44 55.77 -47.64
C LEU A 239 8.31 56.37 -46.78
N GLU A 240 7.04 56.21 -47.17
CA GLU A 240 5.90 56.75 -46.41
C GLU A 240 5.38 55.79 -45.32
N VAL A 241 6.04 54.64 -45.12
CA VAL A 241 5.60 53.62 -44.16
C VAL A 241 6.04 53.96 -42.74
N THR A 242 5.09 53.94 -41.80
CA THR A 242 5.40 54.08 -40.36
C THR A 242 5.96 52.77 -39.80
N VAL A 243 7.13 52.84 -39.16
CA VAL A 243 7.76 51.68 -38.48
C VAL A 243 6.93 51.27 -37.25
N PRO A 244 6.41 50.03 -37.18
CA PRO A 244 5.59 49.59 -36.05
C PRO A 244 6.45 49.27 -34.81
N HIS A 245 5.81 49.26 -33.63
CA HIS A 245 6.37 48.76 -32.36
C HIS A 245 7.58 49.55 -31.79
N THR A 246 7.82 50.78 -32.23
CA THR A 246 8.88 51.66 -31.69
C THR A 246 8.71 51.97 -30.20
N ASP A 247 7.48 51.87 -29.68
CA ASP A 247 7.13 52.04 -28.26
C ASP A 247 7.43 50.80 -27.37
N TYR A 248 7.84 49.67 -27.96
CA TYR A 248 8.05 48.44 -27.19
C TYR A 248 9.40 48.50 -26.43
N PRO A 249 9.42 48.20 -25.11
CA PRO A 249 10.62 48.22 -24.29
C PRO A 249 11.36 46.86 -24.33
N ASN A 250 11.52 46.28 -25.52
CA ASN A 250 12.14 44.97 -25.71
C ASN A 250 13.02 44.93 -26.98
N GLU A 251 13.52 43.75 -27.33
CA GLU A 251 14.45 43.54 -28.43
C GLU A 251 13.83 43.97 -29.78
N ILE A 252 12.55 43.69 -30.02
CA ILE A 252 11.84 44.09 -31.24
C ILE A 252 11.69 45.61 -31.33
N GLY A 253 11.32 46.28 -30.22
CA GLY A 253 11.25 47.73 -30.20
C GLY A 253 12.62 48.41 -30.30
N GLY A 254 13.68 47.77 -29.80
CA GLY A 254 15.07 48.18 -30.02
C GLY A 254 15.45 48.19 -31.49
N LEU A 255 15.17 47.10 -32.20
CA LEU A 255 15.36 47.01 -33.65
C LEU A 255 14.52 48.04 -34.40
N ALA A 256 13.24 48.21 -34.05
CA ALA A 256 12.35 49.19 -34.67
C ALA A 256 12.85 50.64 -34.56
N ARG A 257 13.48 51.01 -33.44
CA ARG A 257 14.07 52.35 -33.24
C ARG A 257 15.41 52.56 -33.94
N SER A 258 16.00 51.50 -34.49
CA SER A 258 17.33 51.54 -35.14
C SER A 258 17.23 51.59 -36.67
N ILE A 259 16.01 51.51 -37.22
CA ILE A 259 15.65 51.69 -38.63
C ILE A 259 15.34 53.17 -38.83
#